data_AF-A0A2H6F3U0-F1
#
_entry.id   AF-A0A2H6F3U0-F1
#
_cell.length_a   1.000
_cell.length_b   1.000
_cell.length_c   1.000
_cell.angle_alpha   90.00
_cell.angle_beta   90.00
_cell.angle_gamma   90.00
#
_symmetry.space_group_name_H-M   'P 1'
#
loop_
_entity.id
_entity.type
_entity.pdbx_description
1 polymer ?
#
loop_
_entity_poly.entity_id
_entity_poly.type
_entity_poly.pdbx_seq_one_letter_code
_entity_poly.pdbx_strand_id
1 'polypeptide(L)'
;MVHGVDLWLNNPVPPMEASGTSGMKAALNGVPHLSILDGWWIEGYNGKNGWAFEGNGDESDAESIYNLLEQKIIPLYYNLDDNGMPHGWVKVMKEAIKNTGSGFSARRMVKEYVAKFYHKALKSVV
;
A
#
# COMPACT_ATOMS: atom_id res chain seq x y z
N MET A 1 -6.30 -10.87 11.22
CA MET A 1 -5.19 -11.09 10.27
C MET A 1 -4.33 -9.84 10.09
N VAL A 2 -4.89 -8.67 9.74
CA VAL A 2 -4.07 -7.45 9.49
C VAL A 2 -3.36 -6.86 10.72
N HIS A 3 -3.84 -7.11 11.93
CA HIS A 3 -3.25 -6.53 13.17
C HIS A 3 -2.02 -7.27 13.71
N GLY A 4 -1.60 -8.37 13.05
CA GLY A 4 -0.43 -9.17 13.47
C GLY A 4 0.61 -9.30 12.36
N VAL A 5 0.57 -8.42 11.36
CA VAL A 5 1.49 -8.40 10.22
C VAL A 5 2.24 -7.09 10.26
N ASP A 6 3.57 -7.16 10.17
CA ASP A 6 4.43 -5.98 10.17
C ASP A 6 4.71 -5.48 8.75
N LEU A 7 4.77 -6.35 7.74
CA LEU A 7 5.01 -5.98 6.34
C LEU A 7 3.99 -6.64 5.41
N TRP A 8 3.34 -5.85 4.54
CA TRP A 8 2.41 -6.36 3.54
C TRP A 8 3.12 -6.52 2.18
N LEU A 9 3.38 -7.76 1.78
CA LEU A 9 4.01 -8.10 0.50
C LEU A 9 2.98 -8.42 -0.57
N ASN A 10 3.04 -7.72 -1.70
CA ASN A 10 2.24 -8.01 -2.89
C ASN A 10 3.15 -8.12 -4.11
N ASN A 11 3.18 -9.29 -4.75
CA ASN A 11 3.92 -9.54 -5.99
C ASN A 11 3.05 -10.17 -7.10
N PRO A 12 1.96 -9.51 -7.55
CA PRO A 12 1.27 -9.94 -8.77
C PRO A 12 2.19 -9.85 -10.00
N VAL A 13 1.77 -10.44 -11.12
CA VAL A 13 2.40 -10.19 -12.42
C VAL A 13 1.83 -8.89 -12.98
N PRO A 14 2.60 -7.83 -13.23
CA PRO A 14 2.02 -6.62 -13.82
C PRO A 14 1.56 -6.85 -15.27
N PRO A 15 0.52 -6.15 -15.75
CA PRO A 15 -0.43 -5.29 -15.01
C PRO A 15 -1.73 -6.06 -14.68
N MET A 16 -1.63 -7.23 -14.05
CA MET A 16 -2.77 -8.13 -13.84
C MET A 16 -3.57 -7.82 -12.56
N GLU A 17 -3.08 -6.94 -11.69
CA GLU A 17 -3.83 -6.49 -10.53
C GLU A 17 -4.63 -5.23 -10.87
N ALA A 18 -5.95 -5.35 -11.00
CA ALA A 18 -6.79 -4.18 -11.29
C ALA A 18 -6.80 -3.14 -10.15
N SER A 19 -6.68 -3.57 -8.90
CA SER A 19 -6.63 -2.65 -7.74
C SER A 19 -5.96 -3.30 -6.52
N GLY A 20 -6.71 -4.03 -5.69
CA GLY A 20 -6.18 -4.63 -4.46
C GLY A 20 -6.64 -3.90 -3.20
N THR A 21 -7.79 -4.28 -2.66
CA THR A 21 -8.36 -3.63 -1.45
C THR A 21 -7.77 -4.14 -0.14
N SER A 22 -7.13 -5.32 -0.14
CA SER A 22 -6.45 -5.87 1.03
C SER A 22 -5.26 -5.02 1.46
N GLY A 23 -4.48 -4.50 0.50
CA GLY A 23 -3.39 -3.56 0.77
C GLY A 23 -3.89 -2.26 1.43
N MET A 24 -5.00 -1.71 0.94
CA MET A 24 -5.64 -0.54 1.58
C MET A 24 -6.01 -0.83 3.05
N LYS A 25 -6.52 -2.03 3.35
CA LYS A 25 -6.84 -2.42 4.74
C LYS A 25 -5.57 -2.56 5.58
N ALA A 26 -4.50 -3.14 5.06
CA ALA A 26 -3.23 -3.30 5.75
C ALA A 26 -2.61 -1.93 6.07
N ALA A 27 -2.55 -1.01 5.10
CA ALA A 27 -1.97 0.31 5.29
C ALA A 27 -2.73 1.16 6.32
N LEU A 28 -4.07 1.06 6.34
CA LEU A 28 -4.89 1.73 7.36
C LEU A 28 -4.62 1.21 8.77
N ASN A 29 -4.17 -0.04 8.90
CA ASN A 29 -3.75 -0.65 10.17
C ASN A 29 -2.28 -0.38 10.51
N GLY A 30 -1.61 0.52 9.77
CA GLY A 30 -0.22 0.88 10.02
C GLY A 30 0.79 -0.11 9.48
N VAL A 31 0.41 -1.00 8.55
CA VAL A 31 1.31 -1.97 7.94
C VAL A 31 1.96 -1.35 6.68
N PRO A 32 3.28 -1.10 6.66
CA PRO A 32 4.01 -0.71 5.47
C PRO A 32 3.91 -1.74 4.35
N HIS A 33 4.03 -1.29 3.11
CA HIS A 33 3.92 -2.14 1.93
C HIS A 33 5.27 -2.40 1.28
N LEU A 34 5.44 -3.61 0.76
CA LEU A 34 6.46 -3.95 -0.23
C LEU A 34 5.74 -4.52 -1.44
N SER A 35 5.73 -3.80 -2.56
CA SER A 35 4.94 -4.25 -3.71
C SER A 35 5.43 -3.70 -5.03
N ILE A 36 5.20 -4.44 -6.12
CA ILE A 36 5.27 -3.90 -7.46
C ILE A 36 4.32 -2.71 -7.65
N LEU A 37 4.65 -1.80 -8.57
CA LEU A 37 3.77 -0.68 -8.93
C LEU A 37 2.64 -1.16 -9.85
N ASP A 38 1.67 -1.87 -9.27
CA ASP A 38 0.45 -2.33 -9.95
C ASP A 38 -0.80 -2.10 -9.09
N GLY A 39 -1.96 -2.09 -9.73
CA GLY A 39 -3.25 -1.83 -9.10
C GLY A 39 -3.30 -0.54 -8.28
N TRP A 40 -3.80 -0.62 -7.05
CA TRP A 40 -3.98 0.51 -6.16
C TRP A 40 -2.65 1.13 -5.70
N TRP A 41 -1.57 0.35 -5.76
CA TRP A 41 -0.27 0.79 -5.24
C TRP A 41 0.32 1.90 -6.10
N ILE A 42 -0.02 1.95 -7.40
CA ILE A 42 0.31 3.08 -8.29
C ILE A 42 -0.29 4.39 -7.75
N GLU A 43 -1.54 4.34 -7.28
CA GLU A 43 -2.21 5.52 -6.70
C GLU A 43 -1.75 5.79 -5.25
N GLY A 44 -1.40 4.74 -4.52
CA GLY A 44 -1.15 4.76 -3.09
C GLY A 44 0.31 4.98 -2.70
N TYR A 45 1.29 4.69 -3.55
CA TYR A 45 2.70 4.80 -3.19
C TYR A 45 3.18 6.25 -3.23
N ASN A 46 3.84 6.71 -2.16
CA ASN A 46 4.38 8.06 -2.07
C ASN A 46 5.88 8.11 -1.72
N GLY A 47 6.56 6.96 -1.76
CA GLY A 47 7.97 6.83 -1.41
C GLY A 47 8.28 6.86 0.09
N LYS A 48 7.29 7.05 0.96
CA LYS A 48 7.46 7.14 2.43
C LYS A 48 6.63 6.12 3.21
N ASN A 49 5.67 5.48 2.55
CA ASN A 49 4.71 4.55 3.14
C ASN A 49 5.04 3.06 2.88
N GLY A 50 6.23 2.78 2.35
CA GLY A 50 6.67 1.44 1.99
C GLY A 50 7.75 1.48 0.93
N TRP A 51 7.85 0.39 0.18
CA TRP A 51 8.84 0.16 -0.87
C TRP A 51 8.18 -0.40 -2.11
N ALA A 52 8.77 -0.09 -3.26
CA ALA A 52 8.34 -0.63 -4.54
C ALA A 52 9.53 -1.20 -5.34
N PHE A 53 9.22 -2.16 -6.20
CA PHE A 53 10.15 -2.77 -7.16
C PHE A 53 9.45 -2.88 -8.53
N GLU A 54 10.22 -3.15 -9.59
CA GLU A 54 9.76 -2.99 -10.97
C GLU A 54 8.74 -4.05 -11.41
N GLY A 55 8.91 -5.32 -11.01
CA GLY A 55 7.93 -6.36 -11.32
C GLY A 55 8.07 -6.91 -12.75
N ASN A 56 9.25 -7.39 -13.15
CA ASN A 56 9.46 -7.92 -14.50
C ASN A 56 8.78 -9.29 -14.74
N GLY A 57 8.30 -9.95 -13.69
CA GLY A 57 7.69 -11.27 -13.73
C GLY A 57 8.71 -12.41 -13.88
N ASP A 58 9.97 -12.14 -13.55
CA ASP A 58 11.09 -13.07 -13.67
C ASP A 58 11.94 -13.16 -12.38
N GLU A 59 13.09 -13.83 -12.44
CA GLU A 59 13.97 -14.02 -11.30
C GLU A 59 14.54 -12.71 -10.73
N SER A 60 14.57 -11.62 -11.51
CA SER A 60 15.07 -10.32 -11.05
C SER A 60 14.16 -9.67 -10.01
N ASP A 61 12.87 -10.04 -9.98
CA ASP A 61 11.94 -9.58 -8.95
C ASP A 61 12.27 -10.17 -7.59
N ALA A 62 12.65 -11.45 -7.56
CA ALA A 62 13.07 -12.11 -6.33
C ALA A 62 14.33 -11.43 -5.77
N GLU A 63 15.33 -11.18 -6.63
CA GLU A 63 16.54 -10.45 -6.25
C GLU A 63 16.23 -9.05 -5.72
N SER A 64 15.32 -8.33 -6.39
CA SER A 64 14.88 -6.99 -5.96
C SER A 64 14.20 -7.01 -4.59
N ILE A 65 13.33 -7.99 -4.33
CA ILE A 65 12.67 -8.20 -3.05
C ILE A 65 13.70 -8.49 -1.96
N TYR A 66 14.64 -9.42 -2.20
CA TYR A 66 15.68 -9.77 -1.23
C TYR A 66 16.58 -8.57 -0.92
N ASN A 67 17.02 -7.84 -1.94
CA ASN A 67 17.83 -6.64 -1.76
C ASN A 67 17.09 -5.57 -0.93
N LEU A 68 15.80 -5.35 -1.16
CA LEU A 68 15.00 -4.43 -0.35
C LEU A 68 14.88 -4.91 1.09
N LEU A 69 14.64 -6.20 1.30
CA LEU A 69 14.53 -6.80 2.63
C LEU A 69 15.84 -6.65 3.41
N GLU A 70 16.94 -7.13 2.85
CA GLU A 70 18.24 -7.18 3.52
C GLU A 70 18.85 -5.80 3.76
N GLN A 71 18.78 -4.92 2.76
CA GLN A 71 19.53 -3.67 2.80
C GLN A 71 18.73 -2.49 3.37
N LYS A 72 17.40 -2.57 3.38
CA LYS A 72 16.53 -1.46 3.80
C LYS A 72 15.53 -1.83 4.89
N ILE A 73 14.71 -2.86 4.66
CA ILE A 73 13.53 -3.13 5.49
C ILE A 73 13.92 -3.76 6.83
N ILE A 74 14.67 -4.86 6.80
CA ILE A 74 15.10 -5.57 8.01
C ILE A 74 15.98 -4.67 8.90
N PRO A 75 16.99 -3.94 8.37
CA PRO A 75 17.77 -3.00 9.18
C PRO A 75 16.91 -1.90 9.81
N LEU A 76 15.94 -1.34 9.09
CA LEU A 76 15.04 -0.31 9.62
C LEU A 76 14.13 -0.85 10.73
N TYR A 77 13.63 -2.07 10.57
CA TYR A 77 12.75 -2.73 11.53
C TYR A 77 13.46 -3.04 12.85
N TYR A 78 14.71 -3.51 12.79
CA TYR A 78 15.52 -3.86 13.96
C TYR A 78 16.40 -2.71 14.48
N ASN A 79 16.28 -1.50 13.94
CA ASN A 79 16.93 -0.31 14.49
C ASN A 79 16.15 0.21 15.69
N LEU A 80 16.33 -0.46 16.83
CA LEU A 80 15.63 -0.19 18.08
C LEU A 80 16.38 0.83 18.94
N ASP A 81 15.63 1.66 19.66
CA ASP A 81 16.19 2.47 20.76
C ASP A 81 16.38 1.64 22.05
N ASP A 82 16.85 2.30 23.11
CA ASP A 82 17.07 1.68 24.43
C ASP A 82 15.79 1.09 25.06
N ASN A 83 14.60 1.50 24.59
CA ASN A 83 13.30 0.98 25.03
C ASN A 83 12.74 -0.09 24.09
N GLY A 84 13.49 -0.50 23.07
CA GLY A 84 13.04 -1.49 22.08
C GLY A 84 12.12 -0.93 21.00
N MET A 85 12.11 0.40 20.76
CA MET A 85 11.22 1.05 19.80
C MET A 85 11.91 1.34 18.45
N PRO A 86 11.40 0.83 17.31
CA PRO A 86 11.93 1.16 15.99
C PRO A 86 11.33 2.47 15.45
N HIS A 87 11.85 3.62 15.89
CA HIS A 87 11.31 4.95 15.50
C HIS A 87 11.22 5.15 13.98
N GLY A 88 12.21 4.64 13.25
CA GLY A 88 12.23 4.68 11.79
C GLY A 88 11.06 3.90 11.18
N TRP A 89 10.78 2.70 11.70
CA TRP A 89 9.64 1.88 11.28
C TRP A 89 8.30 2.55 11.61
N VAL A 90 8.15 3.04 12.85
CA VAL A 90 6.94 3.75 13.31
C VAL A 90 6.63 4.95 12.41
N LYS A 91 7.65 5.64 11.90
CA LYS A 91 7.47 6.72 10.93
C LYS A 91 6.83 6.22 9.62
N VAL A 92 7.29 5.10 9.08
CA VAL A 92 6.71 4.48 7.88
C VAL A 92 5.26 4.03 8.15
N MET A 93 5.00 3.41 9.31
CA MET A 93 3.64 3.02 9.73
C MET A 93 2.69 4.22 9.75
N LYS A 94 3.11 5.34 10.34
CA LYS A 94 2.32 6.59 10.40
C LYS A 94 2.04 7.15 9.01
N GLU A 95 3.02 7.12 8.10
CA GLU A 95 2.81 7.55 6.71
C GLU A 95 1.87 6.62 5.95
N ALA A 96 1.92 5.30 6.18
CA ALA A 96 0.98 4.33 5.60
C ALA A 96 -0.47 4.62 6.01
N ILE A 97 -0.72 4.93 7.29
CA ILE A 97 -2.05 5.31 7.79
C ILE A 97 -2.51 6.62 7.15
N LYS A 98 -1.65 7.65 7.22
CA LYS A 98 -1.96 9.01 6.77
C LYS A 98 -2.34 9.05 5.29
N ASN A 99 -1.56 8.38 4.44
CA ASN A 99 -1.81 8.36 3.00
C ASN A 99 -3.10 7.61 2.65
N THR A 100 -3.33 6.49 3.33
CA THR A 100 -4.48 5.61 3.04
C THR A 100 -5.80 6.20 3.50
N GLY A 101 -5.81 6.83 4.67
CA GLY A 101 -7.03 7.27 5.36
C GLY A 101 -7.93 8.20 4.55
N SER A 102 -7.37 9.17 3.82
CA SER A 102 -8.16 10.11 3.00
C SER A 102 -8.44 9.61 1.59
N GLY A 103 -7.50 8.88 0.98
CA GLY A 103 -7.56 8.50 -0.44
C GLY A 103 -8.38 7.24 -0.72
N PHE A 104 -8.42 6.28 0.20
CA PHE A 104 -8.88 4.91 -0.09
C PHE A 104 -10.10 4.49 0.74
N SER A 105 -10.92 5.46 1.13
CA SER A 105 -12.20 5.19 1.79
C SER A 105 -13.29 4.80 0.80
N ALA A 106 -14.02 3.71 1.10
CA ALA A 106 -15.23 3.33 0.37
C ALA A 106 -16.28 4.46 0.36
N ARG A 107 -16.31 5.31 1.40
CA ARG A 107 -17.20 6.49 1.45
C ARG A 107 -16.89 7.48 0.33
N ARG A 108 -15.60 7.73 0.05
CA ARG A 108 -15.17 8.59 -1.08
C ARG A 108 -15.62 7.95 -2.39
N MET A 109 -15.31 6.68 -2.59
CA MET A 109 -15.67 5.92 -3.79
C MET A 109 -17.18 6.00 -4.08
N VAL A 110 -18.03 5.67 -3.11
CA VAL A 110 -19.50 5.73 -3.27
C VAL A 110 -19.98 7.16 -3.57
N LYS A 111 -19.44 8.18 -2.89
CA LYS A 111 -19.79 9.58 -3.15
C LYS A 111 -19.48 9.98 -4.60
N GLU A 112 -18.34 9.54 -5.14
CA GLU A 112 -17.97 9.80 -6.52
C GLU A 112 -18.84 9.04 -7.52
N TYR A 113 -19.18 7.79 -7.24
CA TYR A 113 -20.11 7.01 -8.07
C TYR A 113 -21.47 7.70 -8.19
N VAL A 114 -22.02 8.16 -7.05
CA VAL A 114 -23.29 8.88 -7.00
C VAL A 114 -23.22 10.19 -7.80
N ALA A 115 -22.21 11.02 -7.54
CA ALA A 115 -22.11 12.34 -8.16
C ALA A 115 -21.80 12.29 -9.67
N LYS A 116 -20.93 11.37 -10.10
CA LYS A 116 -20.44 11.32 -11.48
C LYS A 116 -21.34 10.51 -12.40
N PHE A 117 -21.96 9.43 -11.89
CA PHE A 117 -22.70 8.47 -12.71
C PHE A 117 -24.19 8.44 -12.33
N TYR A 118 -24.53 7.99 -11.13
CA TYR A 118 -25.94 7.70 -10.80
C TYR A 118 -26.85 8.92 -10.84
N HIS A 119 -26.41 10.06 -10.30
CA HIS A 119 -27.19 11.30 -10.35
C HIS A 119 -27.42 11.80 -11.78
N LYS A 120 -26.42 11.66 -12.65
CA LYS A 120 -26.54 12.07 -14.06
C LYS A 120 -27.46 11.13 -14.83
N ALA A 121 -27.33 9.82 -14.61
CA ALA A 121 -28.18 8.81 -15.24
C ALA A 121 -29.65 9.00 -14.86
N LEU A 122 -29.94 9.28 -13.58
CA LEU A 122 -31.30 9.56 -13.12
C LEU A 122 -31.88 10.82 -13.77
N LYS A 123 -31.07 11.87 -13.98
CA LYS A 123 -31.50 13.09 -14.67
C LYS A 123 -31.70 12.94 -16.17
N SER A 124 -31.07 11.96 -16.83
CA SER A 124 -31.23 11.75 -18.27
C SER A 124 -32.47 10.94 -18.66
N VAL A 125 -33.16 10.34 -17.68
CA VAL A 125 -34.34 9.49 -17.89
C VAL A 125 -35.64 10.24 -17.59
N VAL A 126 -35.54 11.44 -17.00
CA VAL A 126 -36.65 12.38 -16.73
C VAL A 126 -36.58 13.54 -17.70
#